data_AF-A0AAU7V6B9-F1
#
_entry.id   AF-A0AAU7V6B9-F1
#
_cell.length_a   1.000
_cell.length_b   1.000
_cell.length_c   1.000
_cell.angle_alpha   90.00
_cell.angle_beta   90.00
_cell.angle_gamma   90.00
#
_symmetry.space_group_name_H-M   'P 1'
#
loop_
_entity.id
_entity.type
_entity.pdbx_description
1 polymer ?
#
loop_
_entity_poly.entity_id
_entity_poly.type
_entity_poly.pdbx_seq_one_letter_code
_entity_poly.pdbx_strand_id
1 'polypeptide(L)'
;MALFELDNGRLVPAQFGREVPGGFTPDVLRAVRSQVLEIVARPLFPITWRNIHGGSAPSDLPRLTALDASGQVVAVEVVEELDADLLIDSLSRLADTAARSWVDLAREYPGDIEGFKVDWAQFRESMPPTTPNGPRLIIVAAAIEPEVRPALDVLASSGVEVHEMALRQMSNGRSFLDVSAVGPRTYGHRANLLVGDSNPVPEISGLAQKREVPAPRPRVVTDTSTRVAHEPLPARSDVVPEGSAPDVLERRVPHAPAHRSRSKSPFPSRLERRTDTGSIRIPARVDEGPEALAMVSKMVGRPTPLVLDPRFGLTVRAELGTTGLIRTAAGQFNDPTLALQAVGYGGEDGWASWHLGDVYGPTLAEAIAEINAAAR
;
A
#
# COMPACT_ATOMS: atom_id res chain seq x y z
N MET A 1 -8.68 -7.57 1.80
CA MET A 1 -9.25 -8.91 2.08
C MET A 1 -9.63 -8.93 3.55
N ALA A 2 -10.81 -9.44 3.92
CA ALA A 2 -11.16 -9.59 5.33
C ALA A 2 -10.54 -10.88 5.86
N LEU A 3 -9.64 -10.75 6.83
CA LEU A 3 -9.07 -11.90 7.54
C LEU A 3 -9.94 -12.20 8.76
N PHE A 4 -10.17 -13.48 9.02
CA PHE A 4 -10.96 -13.94 10.17
C PHE A 4 -10.13 -14.91 10.99
N GLU A 5 -10.14 -14.70 12.31
CA GLU A 5 -9.61 -15.62 13.31
C GLU A 5 -10.73 -16.59 13.70
N LEU A 6 -10.40 -17.87 13.87
CA LEU A 6 -11.35 -18.90 14.28
C LEU A 6 -11.28 -19.05 15.80
N ASP A 7 -12.05 -18.23 16.51
CA ASP A 7 -12.15 -18.26 17.97
C ASP A 7 -13.38 -19.08 18.40
N ASN A 8 -13.18 -20.11 19.22
CA ASN A 8 -14.25 -20.97 19.77
C ASN A 8 -15.25 -21.51 18.70
N GLY A 9 -14.74 -21.81 17.49
CA GLY A 9 -15.55 -22.30 16.37
C GLY A 9 -16.42 -21.23 15.70
N ARG A 10 -16.17 -19.94 15.98
CA ARG A 10 -16.75 -18.80 15.29
C ARG A 10 -15.66 -18.00 14.58
N LEU A 11 -15.95 -17.60 13.35
CA LEU A 11 -15.10 -16.68 12.61
C LEU A 11 -15.34 -15.28 13.18
N VAL A 12 -14.35 -14.75 13.90
CA VAL A 12 -14.28 -13.35 14.32
C VAL A 12 -13.31 -12.62 13.39
N PRO A 13 -13.51 -11.33 13.05
CA PRO A 13 -12.52 -10.59 12.27
C PRO A 13 -11.16 -10.68 12.97
N ALA A 14 -10.14 -11.16 12.25
CA ALA A 14 -8.79 -11.30 12.80
C ALA A 14 -8.28 -9.91 13.17
N GLN A 15 -8.05 -9.67 14.46
CA GLN A 15 -7.51 -8.40 14.92
C GLN A 15 -5.99 -8.51 14.99
N PHE A 16 -5.31 -8.02 13.96
CA PHE A 16 -3.86 -7.94 13.96
C PHE A 16 -3.38 -6.88 14.95
N GLY A 17 -3.09 -7.27 16.20
CA GLY A 17 -2.60 -6.33 17.20
C GLY A 17 -3.60 -5.24 17.61
N ARG A 18 -3.19 -4.37 18.54
CA ARG A 18 -3.99 -3.26 19.04
C ARG A 18 -3.76 -2.03 18.18
N GLU A 19 -4.84 -1.38 17.76
CA GLU A 19 -4.73 -0.08 17.09
C GLU A 19 -4.12 0.95 18.04
N VAL A 20 -3.17 1.73 17.53
CA VAL A 20 -2.49 2.80 18.28
C VAL A 20 -3.10 4.13 17.86
N PRO A 21 -4.15 4.62 18.56
CA PRO A 21 -4.74 5.92 18.24
C PRO A 21 -3.70 7.02 18.40
N GLY A 22 -3.62 7.92 17.42
CA GLY A 22 -2.60 8.98 17.38
C GLY A 22 -1.17 8.48 17.18
N GLY A 23 -0.97 7.25 16.69
CA GLY A 23 0.35 6.66 16.47
C GLY A 23 1.14 7.23 15.28
N PHE A 24 0.53 8.10 14.48
CA PHE A 24 1.13 8.70 13.28
C PHE A 24 2.00 9.90 13.61
N THR A 25 3.13 9.63 14.27
CA THR A 25 4.16 10.65 14.48
C THR A 25 4.70 11.18 13.13
N PRO A 26 5.31 12.37 13.10
CA PRO A 26 5.92 12.92 11.88
C PRO A 26 6.94 11.98 11.22
N ASP A 27 7.61 11.13 12.01
CA ASP A 27 8.55 10.13 11.51
C ASP A 27 7.85 8.98 10.79
N VAL A 28 6.71 8.52 11.31
CA VAL A 28 5.85 7.52 10.65
C VAL A 28 5.29 8.09 9.36
N LEU A 29 4.78 9.32 9.36
CA LEU A 29 4.30 9.98 8.14
C LEU A 29 5.42 10.14 7.10
N ARG A 30 6.66 10.41 7.53
CA ARG A 30 7.82 10.45 6.64
C ARG A 30 8.12 9.08 6.02
N ALA A 31 8.05 8.01 6.82
CA ALA A 31 8.22 6.65 6.33
C ALA A 31 7.12 6.28 5.32
N VAL A 32 5.86 6.59 5.63
CA VAL A 32 4.73 6.40 4.69
C VAL A 32 4.96 7.15 3.38
N ARG A 33 5.41 8.41 3.44
CA ARG A 33 5.73 9.20 2.23
C ARG A 33 6.82 8.54 1.38
N SER A 34 7.87 8.01 2.01
CA SER A 34 8.94 7.32 1.27
C SER A 34 8.46 6.06 0.54
N GLN A 35 7.45 5.37 1.08
CA GLN A 35 6.92 4.11 0.55
C GLN A 35 5.50 4.25 -0.03
N VAL A 36 5.05 5.47 -0.32
CA VAL A 36 3.64 5.74 -0.66
C VAL A 36 3.19 5.00 -1.93
N LEU A 37 4.10 4.78 -2.87
CA LEU A 37 3.79 4.07 -4.12
C LEU A 37 3.52 2.58 -3.89
N GLU A 38 4.27 1.96 -2.97
CA GLU A 38 4.04 0.58 -2.54
C GLU A 38 2.73 0.45 -1.77
N ILE A 39 2.45 1.42 -0.91
CA ILE A 39 1.24 1.47 -0.07
C ILE A 39 -0.04 1.59 -0.92
N VAL A 40 -0.03 2.48 -1.91
CA VAL A 40 -1.16 2.67 -2.82
C VAL A 40 -1.28 1.50 -3.82
N ALA A 41 -0.20 0.72 -3.99
CA ALA A 41 -0.12 -0.43 -4.88
C ALA A 41 -0.54 -0.12 -6.33
N ARG A 42 -0.17 1.07 -6.81
CA ARG A 42 -0.44 1.52 -8.19
C ARG A 42 0.87 1.68 -8.97
N PRO A 43 0.87 1.32 -10.27
CA PRO A 43 1.98 1.63 -11.15
C PRO A 43 1.96 3.13 -11.44
N LEU A 44 2.69 3.90 -10.63
CA LEU A 44 2.88 5.33 -10.82
C LEU A 44 4.37 5.60 -11.04
N PHE A 45 4.66 6.47 -12.00
CA PHE A 45 5.99 6.97 -12.26
C PHE A 45 6.19 8.27 -11.45
N PRO A 46 7.01 8.28 -10.39
CA PRO A 46 7.19 9.45 -9.55
C PRO A 46 8.00 10.54 -10.28
N ILE A 47 7.57 11.79 -10.14
CA ILE A 47 8.28 12.94 -10.70
C ILE A 47 8.99 13.70 -9.59
N THR A 48 8.24 14.31 -8.66
CA THR A 48 8.84 15.19 -7.65
C THR A 48 7.95 15.35 -6.42
N TRP A 49 8.59 15.54 -5.26
CA TRP A 49 7.94 15.94 -4.01
C TRP A 49 8.06 17.45 -3.85
N ARG A 50 6.95 18.12 -3.58
CA ARG A 50 6.92 19.58 -3.41
C ARG A 50 6.18 19.99 -2.14
N ASN A 51 6.83 20.85 -1.36
CA ASN A 51 6.20 21.73 -0.38
C ASN A 51 5.96 23.06 -1.11
N ILE A 52 4.70 23.43 -1.35
CA ILE A 52 4.40 24.51 -2.28
C ILE A 52 4.56 25.88 -1.59
N HIS A 53 4.58 25.96 -0.25
CA HIS A 53 4.73 27.23 0.45
C HIS A 53 5.46 27.03 1.78
N GLY A 54 6.79 27.16 1.85
CA GLY A 54 7.62 26.96 3.05
C GLY A 54 7.25 27.80 4.28
N GLY A 55 6.08 27.54 4.85
CA GLY A 55 5.37 28.34 5.83
C GLY A 55 4.23 27.50 6.42
N SER A 56 4.04 27.62 7.73
CA SER A 56 3.30 26.70 8.61
C SER A 56 1.77 26.60 8.41
N ALA A 57 1.23 26.85 7.22
CA ALA A 57 -0.18 26.63 6.92
C ALA A 57 -0.46 25.14 6.60
N PRO A 58 -1.67 24.62 6.84
CA PRO A 58 -2.07 23.27 6.41
C PRO A 58 -1.94 23.05 4.89
N SER A 59 -1.78 24.14 4.11
CA SER A 59 -1.51 24.11 2.68
C SER A 59 -0.05 23.78 2.28
N ASP A 60 0.87 23.60 3.24
CA ASP A 60 2.27 23.23 2.97
C ASP A 60 2.56 21.73 3.11
N LEU A 61 1.52 20.91 2.98
CA LEU A 61 1.69 19.46 2.98
C LEU A 61 2.50 19.01 1.75
N PRO A 62 3.52 18.15 1.93
CA PRO A 62 4.29 17.61 0.82
C PRO A 62 3.39 16.80 -0.09
N ARG A 63 3.36 17.18 -1.36
CA ARG A 63 2.64 16.49 -2.42
C ARG A 63 3.62 15.86 -3.39
N LEU A 64 3.39 14.60 -3.73
CA LEU A 64 4.07 13.91 -4.81
C LEU A 64 3.30 14.13 -6.11
N THR A 65 4.01 14.61 -7.14
CA THR A 65 3.51 14.58 -8.52
C THR A 65 4.03 13.32 -9.20
N ALA A 66 3.15 12.58 -9.86
CA ALA A 66 3.48 11.35 -10.58
C ALA A 66 2.69 11.24 -11.89
N LEU A 67 3.05 10.28 -12.74
CA LEU A 67 2.31 9.91 -13.93
C LEU A 67 1.77 8.48 -13.80
N ASP A 68 0.53 8.24 -14.20
CA ASP A 68 0.06 6.87 -14.43
C ASP A 68 0.57 6.33 -15.78
N ALA A 69 0.38 5.05 -16.07
CA ALA A 69 0.84 4.44 -17.33
C ALA A 69 0.20 5.03 -18.60
N SER A 70 -0.93 5.74 -18.48
CA SER A 70 -1.55 6.46 -19.61
C SER A 70 -0.87 7.81 -19.89
N GLY A 71 -0.05 8.30 -18.96
CA GLY A 71 0.56 9.63 -18.98
C GLY A 71 -0.31 10.69 -18.32
N GLN A 72 -1.35 10.30 -17.58
CA GLN A 72 -2.15 11.22 -16.79
C GLN A 72 -1.38 11.64 -15.54
N VAL A 73 -1.43 12.94 -15.23
CA VAL A 73 -0.83 13.49 -14.01
C VAL A 73 -1.67 13.08 -12.80
N VAL A 74 -0.98 12.49 -11.82
CA VAL A 74 -1.54 12.03 -10.55
C VAL A 74 -0.86 12.79 -9.41
N ALA A 75 -1.64 13.39 -8.54
CA ALA A 75 -1.16 13.95 -7.28
C ALA A 75 -1.37 12.94 -6.16
N VAL A 76 -0.36 12.73 -5.32
CA VAL A 76 -0.44 11.88 -4.13
C VAL A 76 -0.12 12.71 -2.89
N GLU A 77 -0.99 12.65 -1.88
CA GLU A 77 -0.86 13.36 -0.62
C GLU A 77 -0.96 12.40 0.56
N VAL A 78 -0.14 12.63 1.59
CA VAL A 78 -0.13 11.85 2.84
C VAL A 78 -0.41 12.78 4.01
N VAL A 79 -1.57 12.57 4.65
CA VAL A 79 -2.14 13.47 5.65
C VAL A 79 -2.42 12.73 6.96
N GLU A 80 -2.32 13.44 8.07
CA GLU A 80 -2.67 12.89 9.38
C GLU A 80 -4.19 12.81 9.56
N GLU A 81 -4.89 13.89 9.23
CA GLU A 81 -6.34 13.98 9.30
C GLU A 81 -6.89 14.58 8.01
N LEU A 82 -8.00 14.05 7.53
CA LEU A 82 -8.73 14.52 6.35
C LEU A 82 -10.08 15.09 6.76
N ASP A 83 -10.16 16.42 6.78
CA ASP A 83 -11.37 17.21 6.97
C ASP A 83 -11.87 17.81 5.63
N ALA A 84 -12.99 18.52 5.68
CA ALA A 84 -13.61 19.12 4.49
C ALA A 84 -12.74 20.24 3.87
N ASP A 85 -12.12 21.07 4.70
CA ASP A 85 -11.29 22.19 4.26
C ASP A 85 -10.06 21.67 3.52
N LEU A 86 -9.37 20.68 4.09
CA LEU A 86 -8.20 20.04 3.48
C LEU A 86 -8.57 19.34 2.17
N LEU A 87 -9.73 18.69 2.10
CA LEU A 87 -10.19 18.07 0.86
C LEU A 87 -10.39 19.12 -0.26
N ILE A 88 -11.07 20.22 0.05
CA ILE A 88 -11.29 21.33 -0.91
C ILE A 88 -9.97 21.94 -1.37
N ASP A 89 -9.06 22.16 -0.43
CA ASP A 89 -7.71 22.64 -0.66
C ASP A 89 -6.92 21.70 -1.60
N SER A 90 -7.04 20.39 -1.35
CA SER A 90 -6.38 19.34 -2.13
C SER A 90 -6.91 19.27 -3.57
N LEU A 91 -8.22 19.41 -3.74
CA LEU A 91 -8.87 19.48 -5.05
C LEU A 91 -8.51 20.77 -5.82
N SER A 92 -8.47 21.91 -5.13
CA SER A 92 -8.07 23.18 -5.74
C SER A 92 -6.64 23.10 -6.29
N ARG A 93 -5.69 22.56 -5.49
CA ARG A 93 -4.29 22.34 -5.93
C ARG A 93 -4.14 21.29 -7.03
N LEU A 94 -5.07 20.34 -7.14
CA LEU A 94 -5.04 19.34 -8.20
C LEU A 94 -5.21 19.98 -9.58
N ALA A 95 -6.05 21.01 -9.69
CA ALA A 95 -6.24 21.74 -10.95
C ALA A 95 -4.91 22.33 -11.45
N ASP A 96 -4.14 22.96 -10.56
CA ASP A 96 -2.83 23.53 -10.88
C ASP A 96 -1.81 22.46 -11.28
N THR A 97 -1.84 21.30 -10.62
CA THR A 97 -0.93 20.19 -10.91
C THR A 97 -1.25 19.58 -12.29
N ALA A 98 -2.53 19.44 -12.61
CA ALA A 98 -2.98 18.88 -13.87
C ALA A 98 -2.81 19.82 -15.08
N ALA A 99 -2.69 21.13 -14.85
CA ALA A 99 -2.42 22.10 -15.91
C ALA A 99 -0.94 22.08 -16.40
N ARG A 100 -0.07 21.29 -15.77
CA ARG A 100 1.35 21.26 -16.08
C ARG A 100 1.65 20.56 -17.41
N SER A 101 2.54 21.17 -18.18
CA SER A 101 2.98 20.58 -19.44
C SER A 101 3.98 19.46 -19.19
N TRP A 102 4.07 18.51 -20.12
CA TRP A 102 5.08 17.45 -20.13
C TRP A 102 6.51 17.97 -19.93
N VAL A 103 6.83 19.13 -20.52
CA VAL A 103 8.16 19.75 -20.44
C VAL A 103 8.43 20.28 -19.04
N ASP A 104 7.42 20.85 -18.37
CA ASP A 104 7.57 21.34 -17.00
C ASP A 104 7.77 20.16 -16.02
N LEU A 105 7.05 19.06 -16.23
CA LEU A 105 7.23 17.83 -15.45
C LEU A 105 8.64 17.23 -15.64
N ALA A 106 9.13 17.18 -16.88
CA ALA A 106 10.46 16.68 -17.19
C ALA A 106 11.59 17.53 -16.56
N ARG A 107 11.36 18.84 -16.41
CA ARG A 107 12.32 19.76 -15.76
C ARG A 107 12.35 19.62 -14.25
N GLU A 108 11.25 19.18 -13.65
CA GLU A 108 11.13 19.00 -12.21
C GLU A 108 11.56 17.61 -11.74
N TYR A 109 11.71 16.67 -12.68
CA TYR A 109 12.29 15.36 -12.40
C TYR A 109 13.73 15.52 -11.85
N PRO A 110 14.13 14.75 -10.80
CA PRO A 110 15.48 14.82 -10.23
C PRO A 110 16.64 14.60 -11.23
N GLY A 111 16.35 13.97 -12.37
CA GLY A 111 17.29 13.80 -13.49
C GLY A 111 17.28 14.97 -14.49
N ASP A 112 17.84 14.72 -15.67
CA ASP A 112 17.68 15.60 -16.82
C ASP A 112 16.45 15.21 -17.66
N ILE A 113 16.10 16.05 -18.62
CA ILE A 113 14.93 15.83 -19.49
C ILE A 113 15.09 14.53 -20.31
N GLU A 114 16.32 14.14 -20.64
CA GLU A 114 16.60 12.90 -21.38
C GLU A 114 16.47 11.67 -20.49
N GLY A 115 16.98 11.69 -19.25
CA GLY A 115 16.78 10.64 -18.26
C GLY A 115 15.29 10.41 -17.99
N PHE A 116 14.53 11.49 -17.81
CA PHE A 116 13.08 11.41 -17.67
C PHE A 116 12.40 10.67 -18.85
N LYS A 117 12.80 10.93 -20.10
CA LYS A 117 12.24 10.24 -21.27
C LYS A 117 12.58 8.75 -21.29
N VAL A 118 13.82 8.40 -20.94
CA VAL A 118 14.30 7.00 -20.89
C VAL A 118 13.54 6.23 -19.82
N ASP A 119 13.50 6.76 -18.60
CA ASP A 119 12.86 6.12 -17.46
C ASP A 119 11.35 6.00 -17.67
N TRP A 120 10.73 7.03 -18.26
CA TRP A 120 9.32 6.99 -18.66
C TRP A 120 9.03 5.94 -19.72
N ALA A 121 9.88 5.83 -20.75
CA ALA A 121 9.71 4.82 -21.80
C ALA A 121 9.82 3.40 -21.24
N GLN A 122 10.81 3.16 -20.38
CA GLN A 122 10.99 1.88 -19.69
C GLN A 122 9.79 1.55 -18.79
N PHE A 123 9.31 2.53 -18.02
CA PHE A 123 8.12 2.38 -17.20
C PHE A 123 6.90 1.98 -18.06
N ARG A 124 6.63 2.68 -19.17
CA ARG A 124 5.51 2.35 -20.06
C ARG A 124 5.64 0.97 -20.70
N GLU A 125 6.84 0.55 -21.08
CA GLU A 125 7.09 -0.77 -21.67
C GLU A 125 6.81 -1.91 -20.69
N SER A 126 7.01 -1.66 -19.39
CA SER A 126 6.65 -2.61 -18.33
C SER A 126 5.14 -2.73 -18.05
N MET A 127 4.32 -1.87 -18.65
CA MET A 127 2.87 -1.80 -18.41
C MET A 127 2.07 -2.51 -19.51
N PRO A 128 0.89 -3.07 -19.19
CA PRO A 128 0.00 -3.63 -20.20
C PRO A 128 -0.37 -2.60 -21.28
N PRO A 129 -0.52 -3.04 -22.55
CA PRO A 129 -0.71 -2.15 -23.70
C PRO A 129 -2.00 -1.31 -23.66
N THR A 130 -2.98 -1.71 -22.84
CA THR A 130 -4.22 -0.96 -22.62
C THR A 130 -4.38 -0.71 -21.13
N THR A 131 -3.85 0.41 -20.64
CA THR A 131 -4.05 0.84 -19.26
C THR A 131 -5.16 1.91 -19.22
N PRO A 132 -6.29 1.68 -18.54
CA PRO A 132 -7.30 2.72 -18.36
C PRO A 132 -6.73 3.87 -17.53
N ASN A 133 -7.25 5.08 -17.76
CA ASN A 133 -6.91 6.26 -16.97
C ASN A 133 -7.13 6.00 -15.48
N GLY A 134 -6.12 6.31 -14.66
CA GLY A 134 -6.17 6.18 -13.23
C GLY A 134 -6.89 7.35 -12.53
N PRO A 135 -6.87 7.37 -11.18
CA PRO A 135 -7.25 8.55 -10.42
C PRO A 135 -6.30 9.71 -10.71
N ARG A 136 -6.80 10.94 -10.59
CA ARG A 136 -6.03 12.19 -10.67
C ARG A 136 -5.48 12.60 -9.30
N LEU A 137 -6.18 12.24 -8.22
CA LEU A 137 -5.78 12.55 -6.85
C LEU A 137 -5.86 11.30 -5.99
N ILE A 138 -4.80 11.04 -5.24
CA ILE A 138 -4.73 9.97 -4.25
C ILE A 138 -4.40 10.58 -2.90
N ILE A 139 -5.26 10.39 -1.91
CA ILE A 139 -5.05 10.85 -0.55
C ILE A 139 -4.87 9.62 0.34
N VAL A 140 -3.79 9.61 1.12
CA VAL A 140 -3.52 8.57 2.11
C VAL A 140 -3.61 9.24 3.49
N ALA A 141 -4.70 8.98 4.22
CA ALA A 141 -5.06 9.65 5.46
C ALA A 141 -4.96 8.68 6.66
N ALA A 142 -4.46 9.15 7.80
CA ALA A 142 -4.49 8.37 9.04
C ALA A 142 -5.84 8.44 9.76
N ALA A 143 -6.57 9.55 9.63
CA ALA A 143 -7.93 9.71 10.11
C ALA A 143 -8.78 10.46 9.08
N ILE A 144 -10.07 10.13 9.01
CA ILE A 144 -11.03 10.78 8.10
C ILE A 144 -12.24 11.22 8.91
N GLU A 145 -12.57 12.50 8.82
CA GLU A 145 -13.72 13.07 9.51
C GLU A 145 -15.04 12.44 9.01
N PRO A 146 -15.99 12.09 9.90
CA PRO A 146 -17.24 11.44 9.49
C PRO A 146 -18.04 12.22 8.46
N GLU A 147 -17.96 13.56 8.49
CA GLU A 147 -18.68 14.46 7.58
C GLU A 147 -18.19 14.38 6.13
N VAL A 148 -16.92 14.01 5.94
CA VAL A 148 -16.27 13.94 4.61
C VAL A 148 -16.57 12.62 3.90
N ARG A 149 -16.78 11.52 4.65
CA ARG A 149 -16.95 10.18 4.08
C ARG A 149 -18.02 10.08 2.98
N PRO A 150 -19.23 10.68 3.12
CA PRO A 150 -20.23 10.65 2.04
C PRO A 150 -19.78 11.34 0.75
N ALA A 151 -18.95 12.39 0.87
CA ALA A 151 -18.43 13.10 -0.30
C ALA A 151 -17.39 12.26 -1.07
N LEU A 152 -16.61 11.43 -0.36
CA LEU A 152 -15.59 10.57 -0.99
C LEU A 152 -16.21 9.55 -1.94
N ASP A 153 -17.40 9.02 -1.62
CA ASP A 153 -18.11 8.08 -2.50
C ASP A 153 -18.48 8.71 -3.85
N VAL A 154 -18.88 9.98 -3.84
CA VAL A 154 -19.22 10.73 -5.06
C VAL A 154 -17.95 11.08 -5.84
N LEU A 155 -16.91 11.53 -5.15
CA LEU A 155 -15.63 11.92 -5.74
C LEU A 155 -14.84 10.74 -6.33
N ALA A 156 -15.10 9.52 -5.88
CA ALA A 156 -14.51 8.31 -6.45
C ALA A 156 -14.80 8.13 -7.94
N SER A 157 -15.92 8.66 -8.44
CA SER A 157 -16.23 8.66 -9.88
C SER A 157 -15.53 9.79 -10.65
N SER A 158 -14.97 10.77 -9.94
CA SER A 158 -14.30 11.95 -10.49
C SER A 158 -12.77 11.85 -10.47
N GLY A 159 -12.23 10.66 -10.20
CA GLY A 159 -10.78 10.43 -10.17
C GLY A 159 -10.10 10.80 -8.86
N VAL A 160 -10.84 10.76 -7.75
CA VAL A 160 -10.26 10.86 -6.40
C VAL A 160 -10.25 9.49 -5.75
N GLU A 161 -9.14 9.11 -5.16
CA GLU A 161 -8.98 7.86 -4.45
C GLU A 161 -8.44 8.12 -3.06
N VAL A 162 -9.12 7.59 -2.04
CA VAL A 162 -8.72 7.80 -0.65
C VAL A 162 -8.38 6.47 0.00
N HIS A 163 -7.26 6.44 0.71
CA HIS A 163 -6.82 5.33 1.52
C HIS A 163 -6.78 5.77 2.98
N GLU A 164 -7.40 5.00 3.85
CA GLU A 164 -7.37 5.15 5.30
C GLU A 164 -6.32 4.20 5.87
N MET A 165 -5.39 4.75 6.65
CA MET A 165 -4.31 4.03 7.31
C MET A 165 -4.62 3.83 8.78
N ALA A 166 -4.40 2.63 9.29
CA ALA A 166 -4.46 2.33 10.72
C ALA A 166 -3.12 1.74 11.18
N LEU A 167 -2.49 2.38 12.17
CA LEU A 167 -1.28 1.84 12.79
C LEU A 167 -1.67 0.84 13.88
N ARG A 168 -1.17 -0.38 13.77
CA ARG A 168 -1.47 -1.49 14.68
C ARG A 168 -0.19 -2.01 15.31
N GLN A 169 -0.18 -2.18 16.62
CA GLN A 169 0.94 -2.76 17.35
C GLN A 169 0.66 -4.21 17.71
N MET A 170 1.55 -5.10 17.31
CA MET A 170 1.48 -6.52 17.67
C MET A 170 2.05 -6.77 19.07
N SER A 171 1.71 -7.94 19.64
CA SER A 171 2.19 -8.39 20.97
C SER A 171 3.71 -8.53 21.06
N ASN A 172 4.39 -8.71 19.91
CA ASN A 172 5.85 -8.73 19.79
C ASN A 172 6.51 -7.33 19.77
N GLY A 173 5.72 -6.26 19.91
CA GLY A 173 6.19 -4.87 19.91
C GLY A 173 6.39 -4.24 18.53
N ARG A 174 6.25 -5.00 17.44
CA ARG A 174 6.34 -4.48 16.07
C ARG A 174 5.07 -3.70 15.70
N SER A 175 5.25 -2.61 14.97
CA SER A 175 4.17 -1.83 14.39
C SER A 175 3.90 -2.25 12.94
N PHE A 176 2.63 -2.33 12.59
CA PHE A 176 2.13 -2.68 11.27
C PHE A 176 1.20 -1.56 10.79
N LEU A 177 1.31 -1.23 9.51
CA LEU A 177 0.43 -0.28 8.85
C LEU A 177 -0.62 -1.07 8.07
N ASP A 178 -1.88 -0.98 8.51
CA ASP A 178 -3.01 -1.45 7.71
C ASP A 178 -3.49 -0.30 6.83
N VAL A 179 -3.78 -0.59 5.55
CA VAL A 179 -4.18 0.42 4.58
C VAL A 179 -5.39 -0.09 3.81
N SER A 180 -6.48 0.67 3.93
CA SER A 180 -7.77 0.31 3.35
C SER A 180 -8.24 1.43 2.41
N ALA A 181 -8.81 1.06 1.25
CA ALA A 181 -9.39 2.08 0.38
C ALA A 181 -10.78 2.46 0.88
N VAL A 182 -11.09 3.75 0.82
CA VAL A 182 -12.36 4.34 1.28
C VAL A 182 -13.24 4.65 0.07
N GLY A 183 -14.47 4.16 0.13
CA GLY A 183 -15.46 4.32 -0.93
C GLY A 183 -15.37 3.29 -2.07
N PRO A 184 -16.21 3.43 -3.11
CA PRO A 184 -16.25 2.50 -4.23
C PRO A 184 -14.95 2.55 -5.02
N ARG A 185 -14.32 1.38 -5.22
CA ARG A 185 -13.14 1.25 -6.07
C ARG A 185 -13.56 1.29 -7.54
N THR A 186 -13.76 2.49 -8.06
CA THR A 186 -14.12 2.72 -9.48
C THR A 186 -12.97 2.33 -10.41
N TYR A 187 -11.73 2.38 -9.90
CA TYR A 187 -10.52 1.97 -10.61
C TYR A 187 -10.13 0.55 -10.16
N GLY A 188 -10.44 -0.43 -11.01
CA GLY A 188 -10.19 -1.83 -10.70
C GLY A 188 -8.74 -2.24 -10.96
N HIS A 189 -7.94 -2.40 -9.91
CA HIS A 189 -6.71 -3.21 -9.96
C HIS A 189 -6.61 -4.11 -8.72
N ARG A 190 -6.35 -5.40 -8.98
CA ARG A 190 -6.03 -6.40 -7.95
C ARG A 190 -4.53 -6.26 -7.67
N ALA A 191 -4.15 -6.06 -6.41
CA ALA A 191 -2.75 -6.09 -5.94
C ALA A 191 -2.11 -7.50 -5.97
N ASN A 192 -2.57 -8.37 -6.88
CA ASN A 192 -2.00 -9.70 -7.08
C ASN A 192 -1.37 -9.74 -8.48
N LEU A 193 -0.23 -9.07 -8.64
CA LEU A 193 0.70 -9.36 -9.72
C LEU A 193 2.05 -9.71 -9.07
N LEU A 194 2.31 -11.01 -9.08
CA LEU A 194 3.57 -11.74 -8.95
C LEU A 194 4.78 -10.98 -8.38
N VAL A 195 5.17 -11.38 -7.17
CA VAL A 195 6.57 -11.36 -6.72
C VAL A 195 7.39 -12.14 -7.74
N GLY A 196 8.17 -11.43 -8.55
CA GLY A 196 8.94 -12.03 -9.62
C GLY A 196 9.48 -11.05 -10.65
N ASP A 197 9.92 -9.86 -10.23
CA ASP A 197 11.06 -9.20 -10.87
C ASP A 197 11.53 -8.07 -9.95
N SER A 198 12.71 -8.26 -9.36
CA SER A 198 13.42 -7.19 -8.65
C SER A 198 13.99 -6.22 -9.68
N ASN A 199 13.14 -5.32 -10.17
CA ASN A 199 13.58 -4.11 -10.83
C ASN A 199 13.51 -2.99 -9.80
N PRO A 200 14.62 -2.32 -9.46
CA PRO A 200 14.60 -1.25 -8.47
C PRO A 200 13.70 -0.12 -8.99
N VAL A 201 12.66 0.20 -8.22
CA VAL A 201 11.92 1.46 -8.38
C VAL A 201 12.94 2.59 -8.15
N PRO A 202 12.98 3.64 -9.00
CA PRO A 202 13.86 4.78 -8.75
C PRO A 202 13.41 5.49 -7.47
N GLU A 203 14.08 5.19 -6.36
CA GLU A 203 13.91 5.89 -5.09
C GLU A 203 14.45 7.31 -5.21
N ILE A 204 13.59 8.30 -4.99
CA ILE A 204 14.03 9.70 -4.85
C ILE A 204 14.57 9.88 -3.42
N SER A 205 15.76 9.35 -3.17
CA SER A 205 16.49 9.57 -1.91
C SER A 205 17.08 10.98 -1.88
N GLY A 206 16.32 11.92 -1.31
CA GLY A 206 16.68 13.33 -1.24
C GLY A 206 16.49 13.95 0.14
N LEU A 207 17.10 13.37 1.19
CA LEU A 207 17.25 14.06 2.48
C LEU A 207 18.68 13.93 3.01
N ALA A 208 19.35 15.09 3.04
CA ALA A 208 20.53 15.44 3.83
C ALA A 208 21.83 14.65 3.60
N GLN A 209 22.61 15.07 2.60
CA GLN A 209 24.07 15.17 2.77
C GLN A 209 24.55 16.56 2.37
N LYS A 210 24.87 17.36 3.38
CA LYS A 210 25.56 18.64 3.25
C LYS A 210 26.98 18.35 2.73
N ARG A 211 27.15 18.34 1.41
CA ARG A 211 28.47 18.27 0.77
C ARG A 211 29.05 19.68 0.72
N GLU A 212 29.92 19.94 1.68
CA GLU A 212 30.75 21.14 1.76
C GLU A 212 31.72 21.16 0.56
N VAL A 213 31.57 22.15 -0.31
CA VAL A 213 32.47 22.38 -1.46
C VAL A 213 33.26 23.67 -1.20
N PRO A 214 34.60 23.69 -1.38
CA PRO A 214 35.43 24.84 -1.05
C PRO A 214 35.27 25.98 -2.05
N ALA A 215 35.26 27.22 -1.55
CA ALA A 215 35.16 28.45 -2.33
C ALA A 215 36.39 28.71 -3.22
N PRO A 216 36.21 29.24 -4.45
CA PRO A 216 37.24 30.00 -5.12
C PRO A 216 37.01 31.52 -4.96
N ARG A 217 38.12 32.22 -4.73
CA ARG A 217 38.27 33.67 -4.52
C ARG A 217 38.00 34.50 -5.79
N PRO A 218 37.76 35.82 -5.68
CA PRO A 218 37.17 36.63 -6.74
C PRO A 218 38.23 37.12 -7.74
N ARG A 219 37.82 37.24 -9.02
CA ARG A 219 38.51 38.08 -10.00
C ARG A 219 37.66 39.31 -10.30
N VAL A 220 38.31 40.45 -10.10
CA VAL A 220 37.83 41.81 -10.34
C VAL A 220 38.14 42.18 -11.79
N VAL A 221 37.41 43.20 -12.29
CA VAL A 221 37.85 44.33 -13.15
C VAL A 221 37.05 44.48 -14.48
N THR A 222 36.11 45.43 -14.39
CA THR A 222 35.71 46.55 -15.29
C THR A 222 34.88 46.36 -16.58
N ASP A 223 33.65 46.88 -16.48
CA ASP A 223 33.03 47.99 -17.23
C ASP A 223 33.46 48.29 -18.68
N THR A 224 32.48 48.37 -19.58
CA THR A 224 32.15 49.62 -20.30
C THR A 224 30.67 49.64 -20.69
N SER A 225 30.00 50.76 -20.38
CA SER A 225 28.59 51.09 -20.66
C SER A 225 28.30 51.38 -22.14
N THR A 226 27.06 51.15 -22.57
CA THR A 226 26.31 52.16 -23.35
C THR A 226 24.81 52.12 -23.05
N ARG A 227 24.26 53.31 -22.87
CA ARG A 227 22.94 53.71 -22.36
C ARG A 227 22.06 54.19 -23.51
N VAL A 228 20.76 53.90 -23.50
CA VAL A 228 19.73 54.80 -24.04
C VAL A 228 18.49 54.74 -23.14
N ALA A 229 18.03 55.92 -22.72
CA ALA A 229 16.89 56.17 -21.85
C ALA A 229 15.63 56.48 -22.66
N HIS A 230 14.43 56.27 -22.09
CA HIS A 230 13.41 57.32 -21.94
C HIS A 230 12.15 56.83 -21.17
N GLU A 231 11.82 57.55 -20.09
CA GLU A 231 10.50 57.72 -19.45
C GLU A 231 9.91 59.09 -19.90
N PRO A 232 8.69 59.58 -19.53
CA PRO A 232 7.81 59.23 -18.38
C PRO A 232 6.25 59.21 -18.63
N LEU A 233 5.52 58.87 -17.54
CA LEU A 233 4.05 58.83 -17.26
C LEU A 233 3.25 60.16 -17.44
N PRO A 234 1.88 60.15 -17.47
CA PRO A 234 0.99 60.28 -16.26
C PRO A 234 -0.33 59.44 -16.34
N ALA A 235 -0.90 58.82 -15.28
CA ALA A 235 -1.69 59.26 -14.10
C ALA A 235 -3.24 59.41 -14.28
N ARG A 236 -3.98 58.83 -13.30
CA ARG A 236 -5.40 59.05 -12.84
C ARG A 236 -6.53 58.34 -13.62
N SER A 237 -7.68 57.92 -13.07
CA SER A 237 -8.32 57.88 -11.74
C SER A 237 -9.64 57.06 -11.87
N ASP A 238 -10.10 56.43 -10.77
CA ASP A 238 -11.50 56.18 -10.31
C ASP A 238 -12.52 55.48 -11.25
N VAL A 239 -13.31 54.47 -10.84
CA VAL A 239 -14.61 54.60 -10.12
C VAL A 239 -15.18 53.20 -9.79
N VAL A 240 -15.77 53.06 -8.60
CA VAL A 240 -16.71 52.02 -8.07
C VAL A 240 -18.10 52.71 -8.03
N PRO A 241 -19.31 52.10 -8.24
CA PRO A 241 -19.91 51.16 -7.28
C PRO A 241 -21.06 50.18 -7.68
N GLU A 242 -21.30 49.25 -6.74
CA GLU A 242 -22.55 48.67 -6.16
C GLU A 242 -23.70 47.99 -6.96
N GLY A 243 -24.22 46.92 -6.30
CA GLY A 243 -25.63 46.52 -6.22
C GLY A 243 -26.11 45.53 -7.29
N SER A 244 -26.91 44.48 -7.05
CA SER A 244 -27.77 44.07 -5.94
C SER A 244 -28.15 42.58 -6.12
N ALA A 245 -28.49 41.89 -5.04
CA ALA A 245 -29.27 40.62 -5.06
C ALA A 245 -30.74 40.90 -5.46
N PRO A 246 -31.62 39.89 -5.74
CA PRO A 246 -32.22 39.10 -4.66
C PRO A 246 -32.71 37.66 -5.00
N ASP A 247 -33.10 36.98 -3.92
CA ASP A 247 -34.35 36.23 -3.70
C ASP A 247 -34.46 34.70 -3.74
N VAL A 248 -35.25 34.27 -2.76
CA VAL A 248 -35.50 32.96 -2.15
C VAL A 248 -36.66 32.24 -2.84
N LEU A 249 -36.62 30.90 -2.93
CA LEU A 249 -37.84 30.11 -2.84
C LEU A 249 -37.60 28.68 -2.31
N GLU A 250 -38.07 28.43 -1.08
CA GLU A 250 -38.31 27.11 -0.52
C GLU A 250 -39.37 26.35 -1.32
N ARG A 251 -39.24 25.01 -1.44
CA ARG A 251 -40.41 24.14 -1.63
C ARG A 251 -40.21 22.75 -1.03
N ARG A 252 -41.18 22.39 -0.18
CA ARG A 252 -41.29 21.20 0.68
C ARG A 252 -41.68 19.92 -0.06
N VAL A 253 -41.32 18.80 0.57
CA VAL A 253 -41.65 17.38 0.33
C VAL A 253 -43.13 17.06 0.64
N PRO A 254 -43.69 15.95 0.10
CA PRO A 254 -44.42 15.01 0.95
C PRO A 254 -44.09 13.52 0.72
N HIS A 255 -44.28 12.74 1.78
CA HIS A 255 -43.99 11.31 1.97
C HIS A 255 -45.29 10.51 2.21
N ALA A 256 -45.38 9.23 1.79
CA ALA A 256 -46.14 8.10 2.38
C ALA A 256 -46.44 6.97 1.33
N PRO A 257 -46.82 5.72 1.73
CA PRO A 257 -46.33 4.86 2.82
C PRO A 257 -46.01 3.39 2.37
N ALA A 258 -45.60 2.56 3.33
CA ALA A 258 -45.08 1.19 3.19
C ALA A 258 -46.15 0.06 3.13
N HIS A 259 -45.83 -1.05 2.45
CA HIS A 259 -46.51 -2.34 2.57
C HIS A 259 -45.52 -3.48 2.89
N ARG A 260 -45.77 -4.20 4.01
CA ARG A 260 -45.14 -5.47 4.38
C ARG A 260 -45.88 -6.64 3.74
N SER A 261 -45.16 -7.54 3.06
CA SER A 261 -45.65 -8.88 2.71
C SER A 261 -44.73 -9.95 3.30
N ARG A 262 -45.32 -10.88 4.07
CA ARG A 262 -44.67 -12.09 4.61
C ARG A 262 -44.79 -13.19 3.56
N SER A 263 -43.68 -13.79 3.11
CA SER A 263 -43.70 -15.08 2.41
C SER A 263 -42.96 -16.14 3.25
N LYS A 264 -43.54 -17.35 3.30
CA LYS A 264 -43.00 -18.53 4.00
C LYS A 264 -42.03 -19.25 3.06
N SER A 265 -40.81 -19.55 3.49
CA SER A 265 -39.82 -20.32 2.71
C SER A 265 -39.83 -21.83 3.07
N PRO A 266 -39.58 -22.74 2.11
CA PRO A 266 -39.82 -24.19 2.25
C PRO A 266 -38.56 -25.04 2.56
N PHE A 267 -37.65 -24.60 3.44
CA PHE A 267 -36.40 -25.35 3.73
C PHE A 267 -36.30 -25.86 5.18
N PRO A 268 -35.75 -27.07 5.40
CA PRO A 268 -35.62 -27.68 6.72
C PRO A 268 -34.67 -26.91 7.64
N SER A 269 -34.93 -26.99 8.94
CA SER A 269 -34.34 -26.12 9.95
C SER A 269 -32.92 -26.53 10.31
N ARG A 270 -32.10 -25.52 10.61
CA ARG A 270 -30.69 -25.55 11.05
C ARG A 270 -30.35 -26.58 12.15
N LEU A 271 -31.35 -27.05 12.90
CA LEU A 271 -31.18 -28.01 13.99
C LEU A 271 -30.89 -29.44 13.49
N GLU A 272 -31.30 -29.79 12.28
CA GLU A 272 -31.19 -31.15 11.73
C GLU A 272 -29.80 -31.45 11.12
N ARG A 273 -28.94 -30.44 10.95
CA ARG A 273 -27.62 -30.58 10.31
C ARG A 273 -26.45 -30.73 11.29
N ARG A 274 -26.70 -30.93 12.58
CA ARG A 274 -25.66 -30.90 13.63
C ARG A 274 -25.12 -32.27 14.10
N THR A 275 -25.49 -33.39 13.49
CA THR A 275 -25.14 -34.71 14.05
C THR A 275 -24.14 -35.53 13.25
N ASP A 276 -23.36 -34.94 12.34
CA ASP A 276 -22.35 -35.75 11.63
C ASP A 276 -21.13 -34.93 11.17
N THR A 277 -20.10 -34.84 12.02
CA THR A 277 -18.69 -34.67 11.59
C THR A 277 -17.76 -34.87 12.78
N GLY A 278 -16.93 -35.92 12.71
CA GLY A 278 -15.99 -36.34 13.75
C GLY A 278 -14.93 -35.28 14.06
N SER A 279 -14.81 -34.97 15.34
CA SER A 279 -13.87 -33.98 15.90
C SER A 279 -12.44 -34.53 15.86
N ILE A 280 -11.53 -33.84 15.16
CA ILE A 280 -10.09 -34.09 15.25
C ILE A 280 -9.62 -33.62 16.62
N ARG A 281 -9.15 -34.55 17.46
CA ARG A 281 -8.52 -34.21 18.75
C ARG A 281 -7.08 -33.76 18.48
N ILE A 282 -6.77 -32.50 18.75
CA ILE A 282 -5.41 -31.98 18.73
C ILE A 282 -4.75 -32.36 20.07
N PRO A 283 -3.65 -33.15 20.09
CA PRO A 283 -2.95 -33.48 21.34
C PRO A 283 -2.26 -32.25 21.95
N ALA A 284 -2.05 -32.27 23.27
CA ALA A 284 -1.70 -31.11 24.11
C ALA A 284 -0.29 -30.53 23.93
N ARG A 285 0.55 -31.14 23.08
CA ARG A 285 1.84 -30.65 22.57
C ARG A 285 2.37 -31.71 21.59
N VAL A 286 2.94 -31.28 20.49
CA VAL A 286 3.53 -32.12 19.44
C VAL A 286 5.01 -31.81 19.38
N ASP A 287 5.84 -32.80 19.70
CA ASP A 287 7.29 -32.68 19.60
C ASP A 287 7.76 -32.96 18.18
N GLU A 288 8.94 -32.46 17.82
CA GLU A 288 9.55 -32.67 16.50
C GLU A 288 9.67 -34.16 16.18
N GLY A 289 9.05 -34.58 15.08
CA GLY A 289 8.96 -35.99 14.71
C GLY A 289 7.98 -36.24 13.55
N PRO A 290 7.79 -37.51 13.16
CA PRO A 290 6.98 -37.85 11.99
C PRO A 290 5.49 -37.48 12.17
N GLU A 291 4.98 -37.50 13.40
CA GLU A 291 3.61 -37.07 13.72
C GLU A 291 3.43 -35.56 13.53
N ALA A 292 4.46 -34.79 13.88
CA ALA A 292 4.49 -33.35 13.69
C ALA A 292 4.51 -32.97 12.21
N LEU A 293 5.32 -33.68 11.42
CA LEU A 293 5.38 -33.51 9.98
C LEU A 293 4.03 -33.83 9.32
N ALA A 294 3.36 -34.90 9.78
CA ALA A 294 2.01 -35.24 9.33
C ALA A 294 0.96 -34.18 9.72
N MET A 295 1.13 -33.52 10.87
CA MET A 295 0.25 -32.44 11.30
C MET A 295 0.46 -31.17 10.47
N VAL A 296 1.72 -30.80 10.20
CA VAL A 296 2.08 -29.71 9.29
C VAL A 296 1.51 -29.97 7.89
N SER A 297 1.67 -31.19 7.35
CA SER A 297 1.08 -31.57 6.06
C SER A 297 -0.44 -31.47 6.01
N LYS A 298 -1.14 -31.86 7.09
CA LYS A 298 -2.60 -31.74 7.19
C LYS A 298 -3.06 -30.29 7.27
N MET A 299 -2.32 -29.45 8.00
CA MET A 299 -2.59 -28.02 8.12
C MET A 299 -2.45 -27.32 6.76
N VAL A 300 -1.40 -27.66 6.00
CA VAL A 300 -1.19 -27.05 4.68
C VAL A 300 -2.16 -27.63 3.63
N GLY A 301 -2.58 -28.89 3.78
CA GLY A 301 -3.67 -29.50 3.02
C GLY A 301 -3.39 -29.76 1.54
N ARG A 302 -2.17 -29.47 1.07
CA ARG A 302 -1.71 -29.68 -0.31
C ARG A 302 -0.23 -30.04 -0.34
N PRO A 303 0.24 -30.70 -1.41
CA PRO A 303 1.67 -30.86 -1.64
C PRO A 303 2.35 -29.49 -1.70
N THR A 304 3.39 -29.29 -0.90
CA THR A 304 3.97 -27.97 -0.65
C THR A 304 5.47 -28.00 -0.88
N PRO A 305 6.02 -27.14 -1.74
CA PRO A 305 7.46 -27.05 -1.95
C PRO A 305 8.19 -26.81 -0.64
N LEU A 306 9.35 -27.42 -0.47
CA LEU A 306 10.29 -27.14 0.61
C LEU A 306 11.54 -26.49 0.02
N VAL A 307 11.88 -25.33 0.56
CA VAL A 307 12.98 -24.50 0.08
C VAL A 307 14.00 -24.32 1.20
N LEU A 308 15.28 -24.36 0.86
CA LEU A 308 16.37 -24.08 1.80
C LEU A 308 16.74 -22.59 1.75
N ASP A 309 17.24 -22.09 2.87
CA ASP A 309 17.81 -20.75 2.97
C ASP A 309 18.91 -20.53 1.90
N PRO A 310 18.97 -19.35 1.22
CA PRO A 310 19.96 -18.98 0.22
C PRO A 310 21.40 -19.13 0.67
N ARG A 311 21.68 -19.12 1.98
CA ARG A 311 23.00 -19.43 2.56
C ARG A 311 23.54 -20.80 2.14
N PHE A 312 22.65 -21.71 1.73
CA PHE A 312 23.01 -23.03 1.23
C PHE A 312 23.28 -23.09 -0.28
N GLY A 313 23.05 -22.01 -1.04
CA GLY A 313 23.58 -21.82 -2.39
C GLY A 313 23.03 -22.71 -3.52
N LEU A 314 22.20 -23.72 -3.23
CA LEU A 314 21.52 -24.55 -4.24
C LEU A 314 20.02 -24.66 -3.96
N THR A 315 19.20 -24.46 -4.99
CA THR A 315 17.76 -24.76 -4.94
C THR A 315 17.55 -26.27 -4.96
N VAL A 316 17.41 -26.89 -3.79
CA VAL A 316 16.98 -28.29 -3.71
C VAL A 316 15.48 -28.34 -4.01
N ARG A 317 15.08 -29.18 -4.97
CA ARG A 317 13.67 -29.50 -5.20
C ARG A 317 13.23 -30.55 -4.18
N ALA A 318 12.59 -30.10 -3.11
CA ALA A 318 11.92 -30.95 -2.15
C ALA A 318 10.43 -30.55 -2.05
N GLU A 319 9.56 -31.49 -1.71
CA GLU A 319 8.12 -31.25 -1.54
C GLU A 319 7.59 -32.03 -0.34
N LEU A 320 6.89 -31.34 0.56
CA LEU A 320 6.12 -31.94 1.62
C LEU A 320 4.77 -32.42 1.08
N GLY A 321 4.57 -33.74 1.04
CA GLY A 321 3.31 -34.34 0.64
C GLY A 321 2.22 -34.21 1.71
N THR A 322 0.97 -34.49 1.35
CA THR A 322 -0.20 -34.38 2.25
C THR A 322 -0.24 -35.42 3.37
N THR A 323 0.64 -36.43 3.32
CA THR A 323 0.73 -37.52 4.29
C THR A 323 1.84 -37.33 5.33
N GLY A 324 2.59 -36.23 5.31
CA GLY A 324 3.74 -36.03 6.22
C GLY A 324 5.04 -36.61 5.70
N LEU A 325 5.18 -36.80 4.39
CA LEU A 325 6.41 -37.30 3.77
C LEU A 325 7.06 -36.23 2.90
N ILE A 326 8.35 -36.01 3.10
CA ILE A 326 9.18 -35.14 2.27
C ILE A 326 9.71 -35.95 1.10
N ARG A 327 9.43 -35.47 -0.12
CA ARG A 327 9.90 -36.05 -1.37
C ARG A 327 11.06 -35.22 -1.89
N THR A 328 12.21 -35.85 -2.10
CA THR A 328 13.38 -35.23 -2.73
C THR A 328 13.83 -36.08 -3.93
N ALA A 329 14.85 -35.63 -4.66
CA ALA A 329 15.46 -36.45 -5.71
C ALA A 329 16.11 -37.74 -5.17
N ALA A 330 16.46 -37.78 -3.88
CA ALA A 330 17.13 -38.92 -3.23
C ALA A 330 16.13 -39.95 -2.66
N GLY A 331 14.84 -39.62 -2.53
CA GLY A 331 13.84 -40.54 -1.99
C GLY A 331 12.69 -39.85 -1.25
N GLN A 332 11.99 -40.62 -0.43
CA GLN A 332 10.93 -40.14 0.45
C GLN A 332 11.34 -40.32 1.90
N PHE A 333 11.11 -39.30 2.72
CA PHE A 333 11.58 -39.23 4.10
C PHE A 333 10.47 -38.74 5.02
N ASN A 334 10.37 -39.32 6.22
CA ASN A 334 9.48 -38.88 7.29
C ASN A 334 10.21 -38.05 8.37
N ASP A 335 11.51 -37.82 8.16
CA ASP A 335 12.40 -37.03 9.01
C ASP A 335 13.04 -35.93 8.13
N PRO A 336 12.79 -34.63 8.43
CA PRO A 336 13.35 -33.52 7.67
C PRO A 336 14.88 -33.45 7.68
N THR A 337 15.52 -33.87 8.77
CA THR A 337 16.98 -33.87 8.92
C THR A 337 17.62 -34.97 8.08
N LEU A 338 17.01 -36.16 8.02
CA LEU A 338 17.45 -37.21 7.10
C LEU A 338 17.20 -36.83 5.64
N ALA A 339 16.09 -36.15 5.34
CA ALA A 339 15.82 -35.62 4.00
C ALA A 339 16.90 -34.62 3.57
N LEU A 340 17.34 -33.76 4.50
CA LEU A 340 18.39 -32.76 4.29
C LEU A 340 19.77 -33.40 4.08
N GLN A 341 20.11 -34.42 4.89
CA GLN A 341 21.32 -35.19 4.73
C GLN A 341 21.39 -35.88 3.36
N ALA A 342 20.27 -36.46 2.91
CA ALA A 342 20.20 -37.18 1.63
C ALA A 342 20.40 -36.26 0.40
N VAL A 343 20.19 -34.95 0.55
CA VAL A 343 20.41 -33.96 -0.52
C VAL A 343 21.75 -33.21 -0.39
N GLY A 344 22.62 -33.62 0.55
CA GLY A 344 24.00 -33.17 0.65
C GLY A 344 24.33 -32.21 1.79
N TYR A 345 23.35 -31.88 2.66
CA TYR A 345 23.53 -30.95 3.79
C TYR A 345 23.50 -31.68 5.14
N GLY A 346 24.31 -32.73 5.28
CA GLY A 346 24.41 -33.47 6.54
C GLY A 346 25.03 -32.61 7.65
N GLY A 347 24.46 -32.68 8.85
CA GLY A 347 24.92 -31.94 10.04
C GLY A 347 24.10 -30.70 10.38
N GLU A 348 23.18 -30.30 9.51
CA GLU A 348 22.20 -29.23 9.75
C GLU A 348 20.89 -29.81 10.29
N ASP A 349 20.18 -29.02 11.09
CA ASP A 349 18.84 -29.38 11.55
C ASP A 349 17.81 -29.12 10.44
N GLY A 350 17.14 -30.19 9.99
CA GLY A 350 16.11 -30.12 8.96
C GLY A 350 14.87 -29.36 9.39
N TRP A 351 14.53 -29.35 10.68
CA TRP A 351 13.37 -28.61 11.16
C TRP A 351 13.55 -27.10 11.04
N ALA A 352 14.75 -26.60 11.37
CA ALA A 352 15.10 -25.20 11.24
C ALA A 352 15.52 -24.76 9.82
N SER A 353 15.86 -25.70 8.92
CA SER A 353 16.45 -25.37 7.62
C SER A 353 15.47 -25.45 6.44
N TRP A 354 14.40 -26.24 6.56
CA TRP A 354 13.39 -26.36 5.50
C TRP A 354 12.27 -25.34 5.70
N HIS A 355 12.09 -24.46 4.70
CA HIS A 355 11.00 -23.49 4.64
C HIS A 355 9.85 -23.99 3.76
N LEU A 356 8.61 -23.74 4.20
CA LEU A 356 7.41 -24.10 3.47
C LEU A 356 7.10 -23.08 2.36
N GLY A 357 7.02 -23.56 1.12
CA GLY A 357 6.61 -22.80 -0.07
C GLY A 357 7.75 -22.04 -0.74
N ASP A 358 8.36 -21.12 -0.01
CA ASP A 358 9.48 -20.29 -0.48
C ASP A 358 10.48 -19.99 0.65
N VAL A 359 11.57 -19.30 0.34
CA VAL A 359 12.64 -18.95 1.29
C VAL A 359 12.17 -18.06 2.46
N TYR A 360 11.15 -17.24 2.25
CA TYR A 360 10.59 -16.36 3.29
C TYR A 360 9.44 -17.01 4.04
N GLY A 361 9.03 -18.22 3.63
CA GLY A 361 8.04 -19.03 4.30
C GLY A 361 8.50 -19.51 5.68
N PRO A 362 7.57 -19.96 6.55
CA PRO A 362 7.92 -20.47 7.86
C PRO A 362 8.75 -21.75 7.72
N THR A 363 9.70 -21.93 8.64
CA THR A 363 10.41 -23.19 8.81
C THR A 363 9.47 -24.28 9.33
N LEU A 364 9.84 -25.55 9.15
CA LEU A 364 9.06 -26.66 9.73
C LEU A 364 9.01 -26.58 11.27
N ALA A 365 10.09 -26.11 11.91
CA ALA A 365 10.14 -25.85 13.35
C ALA A 365 9.13 -24.76 13.78
N GLU A 366 9.08 -23.65 13.05
CA GLU A 366 8.11 -22.57 13.30
C GLU A 366 6.67 -23.04 13.08
N ALA A 367 6.43 -23.87 12.05
CA ALA A 367 5.11 -24.44 11.80
C ALA A 367 4.63 -25.32 12.96
N ILE A 368 5.52 -26.12 13.58
CA ILE A 368 5.18 -26.91 14.78
C ILE A 368 4.98 -26.01 16.00
N ALA A 369 5.83 -24.99 16.18
CA ALA A 369 5.70 -24.05 17.28
C ALA A 369 4.33 -23.36 17.25
N GLU A 370 3.86 -22.98 16.06
CA GLU A 370 2.53 -22.39 15.85
C GLU A 370 1.40 -23.39 16.16
N ILE A 371 1.51 -24.64 15.69
CA ILE A 371 0.55 -25.70 16.00
C ILE A 371 0.45 -25.92 17.53
N ASN A 372 1.58 -25.89 18.23
CA ASN A 372 1.64 -26.05 19.68
C ASN A 372 1.13 -24.83 20.44
N ALA A 373 1.30 -23.63 19.89
CA ALA A 373 0.75 -22.41 20.46
C ALA A 373 -0.78 -22.38 20.32
N ALA A 374 -1.31 -22.84 19.19
CA ALA A 374 -2.75 -22.96 18.93
C ALA A 374 -3.45 -24.08 19.74
N ALA A 375 -2.69 -25.00 20.34
CA ALA A 375 -3.21 -26.08 21.18
C ALA A 375 -3.34 -25.72 22.67
N ARG A 376 -2.92 -24.52 23.09
CA ARG A 376 -3.04 -23.98 24.45
C ARG A 376 -4.16 -22.96 24.54
#